data_AF-A0A3P6TEC5-F1
#
_entry.id   AF-A0A3P6TEC5-F1
#
_cell.length_a   1.000
_cell.length_b   1.000
_cell.length_c   1.000
_cell.angle_alpha   90.00
_cell.angle_beta   90.00
_cell.angle_gamma   90.00
#
_symmetry.space_group_name_H-M   'P 1'
#
loop_
_entity.id
_entity.type
_entity.pdbx_description
1 polymer ?
#
loop_
_entity_poly.entity_id
_entity_poly.type
_entity_poly.pdbx_seq_one_letter_code
_entity_poly.pdbx_strand_id
1 'polypeptide(L)' 'MLVAWRALSTATVEGPVAASIRKKLEETFSPSHLKVVCESYMHRVPKGTEKHFRVQIVSDKFEGCS' A
#
# COMPACT_ATOMS: atom_id res chain seq x y z
N MET A 1 -14.64 -14.02 -35.52
CA MET A 1 -13.48 -14.51 -34.73
C MET A 1 -12.83 -13.28 -34.09
N LEU A 2 -13.24 -12.94 -32.87
CA LEU A 2 -12.86 -11.69 -32.19
C LEU A 2 -11.52 -11.87 -31.47
N VAL A 3 -10.50 -11.12 -31.87
CA VAL A 3 -9.26 -10.92 -31.09
C VAL A 3 -9.45 -9.65 -30.27
N ALA A 4 -9.74 -9.81 -28.98
CA ALA A 4 -9.76 -8.71 -28.03
C ALA A 4 -8.34 -8.52 -27.47
N TRP A 5 -7.64 -7.48 -27.93
CA TRP A 5 -6.46 -6.97 -27.23
C TRP A 5 -6.89 -6.38 -25.89
N ARG A 6 -6.76 -7.14 -24.82
CA ARG A 6 -6.80 -6.61 -23.46
C ARG A 6 -5.40 -6.14 -23.08
N ALA A 7 -5.18 -4.84 -23.25
CA ALA A 7 -4.14 -4.13 -22.52
C ALA A 7 -4.38 -4.35 -21.01
N LEU A 8 -3.61 -5.25 -20.41
CA LEU A 8 -3.50 -5.33 -18.96
C LEU A 8 -2.33 -4.45 -18.56
N SER A 9 -2.61 -3.15 -18.47
CA SER A 9 -1.82 -2.23 -17.65
C SER A 9 -1.65 -2.90 -16.29
N THR A 10 -0.42 -3.24 -15.92
CA THR A 10 -0.09 -3.78 -14.60
C THR A 10 -0.37 -2.71 -13.56
N ALA A 11 -1.63 -2.58 -13.14
CA ALA A 11 -1.94 -2.01 -11.85
C ALA A 11 -1.28 -2.93 -10.83
N THR A 12 -0.18 -2.47 -10.24
CA THR A 12 0.57 -3.17 -9.22
C THR A 12 -0.40 -3.53 -8.09
N VAL A 13 -0.83 -4.79 -8.03
CA VAL A 13 -1.72 -5.24 -6.96
C VAL A 13 -0.92 -5.17 -5.67
N GLU A 14 -1.32 -4.26 -4.78
CA GLU A 14 -0.79 -4.18 -3.42
C GLU A 14 -0.98 -5.54 -2.72
N GLY A 15 0.02 -5.99 -1.96
CA GLY A 15 -0.08 -7.26 -1.23
C GLY A 15 -1.15 -7.21 -0.13
N PRO A 16 -1.67 -8.37 0.32
CA PRO A 16 -2.76 -8.42 1.30
C PRO A 16 -2.44 -7.71 2.62
N VAL A 17 -1.18 -7.69 3.05
CA VAL A 17 -0.79 -6.98 4.27
C VAL A 17 -0.73 -5.48 4.04
N ALA A 18 -0.15 -5.01 2.92
CA ALA A 18 -0.17 -3.60 2.54
C ALA A 18 -1.60 -3.06 2.45
N ALA A 19 -2.50 -3.80 1.81
CA ALA A 19 -3.92 -3.46 1.71
C ALA A 19 -4.61 -3.37 3.08
N SER A 20 -4.31 -4.30 3.99
CA SER A 20 -4.86 -4.28 5.35
C SER A 20 -4.38 -3.07 6.15
N ILE A 21 -3.08 -2.74 6.07
CA ILE A 21 -2.50 -1.54 6.71
C ILE A 21 -3.20 -0.29 6.17
N ARG A 22 -3.29 -0.18 4.83
CA ARG A 22 -3.91 0.95 4.17
C ARG A 22 -5.35 1.15 4.64
N LYS A 23 -6.19 0.12 4.55
CA LYS A 23 -7.60 0.17 4.97
C LYS A 23 -7.76 0.65 6.41
N LYS A 24 -6.99 0.07 7.34
CA LYS A 24 -7.05 0.44 8.76
C LYS A 24 -6.68 1.91 8.99
N LEU A 25 -5.67 2.41 8.28
CA LEU A 25 -5.23 3.79 8.40
C LEU A 25 -6.22 4.76 7.75
N GLU A 26 -6.79 4.43 6.59
CA GLU A 26 -7.85 5.23 5.94
C GLU A 26 -9.08 5.37 6.83
N GLU A 27 -9.58 4.25 7.37
CA GLU A 27 -10.76 4.23 8.24
C GLU A 27 -10.54 4.97 9.56
N THR A 28 -9.34 4.85 10.15
CA THR A 28 -9.05 5.43 11.47
C THR A 28 -8.72 6.90 11.41
N PHE A 29 -7.95 7.33 10.40
CA PHE A 29 -7.37 8.68 10.37
C PHE A 29 -8.00 9.63 9.37
N SER A 30 -8.85 9.13 8.45
CA SER A 30 -9.39 9.92 7.33
C SER A 30 -8.34 10.87 6.70
N PRO A 31 -7.16 10.35 6.33
CA PRO A 31 -6.01 11.19 6.01
C PRO A 31 -6.20 11.93 4.67
N SER A 32 -5.64 13.14 4.58
CA SER A 32 -5.55 13.88 3.30
C SER A 32 -4.51 13.27 2.36
N HIS A 33 -3.51 12.58 2.92
CA HIS A 33 -2.53 11.81 2.16
C HIS A 33 -2.18 10.51 2.88
N LEU A 34 -2.21 9.39 2.16
CA LEU A 34 -1.73 8.10 2.66
C LEU A 34 -0.95 7.38 1.55
N LYS A 35 0.26 6.95 1.90
CA LYS A 35 1.12 6.13 1.05
C LYS A 35 1.75 5.02 1.88
N VAL A 36 1.45 3.77 1.54
CA VAL A 36 2.06 2.60 2.16
C VAL A 36 2.78 1.78 1.07
N VAL A 37 4.08 1.54 1.30
CA VAL A 37 4.98 0.87 0.36
C VAL A 37 5.62 -0.31 1.07
N CYS A 38 5.50 -1.50 0.49
CA CYS A 38 6.23 -2.68 0.97
C CYS A 38 7.67 -2.65 0.43
N GLU A 39 8.64 -2.48 1.32
CA GLU A 39 10.08 -2.41 1.00
C GLU A 39 10.80 -3.74 1.28
N SER A 40 10.02 -4.79 1.54
CA SER A 40 10.54 -6.12 1.88
C SER A 40 11.45 -6.70 0.79
N TYR A 41 11.26 -6.32 -0.48
CA TYR A 41 12.06 -6.80 -1.62
C TYR A 41 13.55 -6.41 -1.55
N MET A 42 13.95 -5.45 -0.69
CA MET A 42 15.33 -4.97 -0.61
C MET A 42 16.31 -5.92 0.10
N HIS A 43 15.84 -7.06 0.64
CA HIS A 43 16.64 -7.91 1.54
C HIS A 43 16.85 -9.37 1.10
N ARG A 44 16.78 -9.71 -0.20
CA ARG A 44 16.88 -11.10 -0.69
C ARG A 44 15.87 -12.06 -0.03
N VAL A 45 14.68 -11.57 0.28
CA VAL A 45 13.60 -12.38 0.85
C VAL A 45 12.80 -13.08 -0.26
N PRO A 46 12.15 -14.22 0.02
CA PRO A 46 11.26 -14.88 -0.93
C PRO A 46 10.12 -13.95 -1.39
N LYS A 47 9.71 -14.08 -2.66
CA LYS A 47 8.55 -13.37 -3.21
C LYS A 47 7.32 -13.60 -2.32
N GLY A 48 6.63 -12.52 -1.97
CA GLY A 48 5.45 -12.56 -1.09
C GLY A 48 5.74 -12.29 0.40
N THR A 49 7.00 -12.03 0.77
CA THR A 49 7.31 -11.56 2.12
C THR A 49 6.89 -10.10 2.27
N GLU A 50 5.95 -9.84 3.17
CA GLU A 50 5.48 -8.50 3.50
C GLU A 50 5.74 -8.20 4.99
N LYS A 51 6.96 -7.76 5.30
CA LYS A 51 7.43 -7.54 6.69
C LYS A 51 7.95 -6.13 6.95
N HIS A 52 8.52 -5.48 5.93
CA HIS A 52 9.04 -4.12 6.04
C HIS A 52 8.20 -3.17 5.20
N PHE A 53 7.66 -2.13 5.83
CA PHE A 53 6.78 -1.15 5.20
C PHE A 53 7.22 0.25 5.55
N ARG A 54 7.23 1.10 4.52
CA ARG A 54 7.29 2.54 4.69
C ARG A 54 5.89 3.10 4.55
N VAL A 55 5.44 3.81 5.57
CA VAL A 55 4.13 4.48 5.61
C VAL A 55 4.34 5.97 5.74
N GLN A 56 3.71 6.75 4.87
CA GLN A 56 3.59 8.20 4.97
C GLN A 56 2.11 8.54 5.09
N ILE A 57 1.75 9.29 6.12
CA ILE A 57 0.38 9.66 6.42
C ILE A 57 0.33 11.13 6.83
N VAL A 58 -0.66 11.86 6.30
CA VAL A 58 -0.97 13.24 6.68
C VAL A 58 -2.42 13.27 7.16
N SER A 59 -2.64 13.65 8.40
CA SER A 59 -3.95 13.74 9.03
C SER A 59 -3.91 14.77 10.16
N ASP A 60 -4.98 15.56 10.30
CA ASP A 60 -5.14 16.54 11.37
C ASP A 60 -5.20 15.87 12.75
N LYS A 61 -5.50 14.56 12.80
CA LYS A 61 -5.51 13.80 14.06
C LYS A 61 -4.13 13.67 14.72
N PHE A 62 -3.05 14.00 14.02
CA PHE A 62 -1.72 14.06 14.61
C PHE A 62 -1.39 15.41 15.26
N GLU A 63 -2.26 16.42 15.14
CA GLU A 63 -2.06 17.71 15.77
C GLU A 63 -1.95 17.57 17.30
N GLY A 64 -0.85 18.06 17.88
CA GLY A 64 -0.60 18.01 19.32
C GLY A 64 -0.15 16.65 19.87
N CYS A 65 0.10 15.65 19.03
CA CYS A 65 0.61 14.34 19.44
C CYS A 65 2.15 14.26 19.33
N SER A 66 2.82 13.57 20.27
CA SER A 66 4.29 13.36 20.31
C SER A 66 4.66 11.93 20.65
#